data_AF-A0A7K9B4P1-F1
#
_entry.id   AF-A0A7K9B4P1-F1
#
_cell.length_a   1.000
_cell.length_b   1.000
_cell.length_c   1.000
_cell.angle_alpha   90.00
_cell.angle_beta   90.00
_cell.angle_gamma   90.00
#
_symmetry.space_group_name_H-M   'P 1'
#
loop_
_entity.id
_entity.type
_entity.pdbx_description
1 polymer ?
#
loop_
_entity_poly.entity_id
_entity_poly.type
_entity_poly.pdbx_seq_one_letter_code
_entity_poly.pdbx_strand_id
1 'polypeptide(L)'
;VNDNPSHYRITLSGTVKSPKINFDPIFLMLTPVPLGMKTETAINIIPQDYLRQSRIQVELPKLELEDGDRIYPFSVQFPEGQDIVVSSDGTNIELICHIGFSSSRPVSFFENIFFIDEEAN
;
A
#
# COMPACT_ATOMS: atom_id res chain seq x y z
N VAL A 1 32.53 53.69 25.05
CA VAL A 1 32.52 52.56 24.09
C VAL A 1 31.84 51.41 24.81
N ASN A 2 30.57 51.16 24.52
CA ASN A 2 29.83 50.03 25.10
C ASN A 2 29.18 49.33 23.90
N ASP A 3 29.94 48.41 23.33
CA ASP A 3 29.64 47.72 22.09
C ASP A 3 29.15 46.32 22.49
N ASN A 4 27.84 46.18 22.69
CA ASN A 4 27.22 44.90 23.03
C ASN A 4 26.12 44.62 22.00
N PRO A 5 26.41 43.87 20.92
CA PRO A 5 25.40 43.54 19.94
C PRO A 5 24.45 42.56 20.63
N SER A 6 23.20 42.97 20.83
CA SER A 6 22.14 42.10 21.33
C SER A 6 21.99 40.91 20.38
N HIS A 7 22.49 39.74 20.78
CA HIS A 7 22.40 38.52 19.98
C HIS A 7 20.93 38.09 19.89
N TYR A 8 20.30 38.29 18.73
CA TYR A 8 18.95 37.79 18.47
C TYR A 8 18.98 36.26 18.40
N ARG A 9 18.39 35.58 19.39
CA ARG A 9 18.27 34.12 19.39
C ARG A 9 17.01 33.69 18.65
N ILE A 10 17.14 33.36 17.37
CA ILE A 10 16.07 32.76 16.58
C ILE A 10 16.06 31.26 16.85
N THR A 11 14.89 30.71 17.20
CA THR A 11 14.71 29.26 17.37
C THR A 11 13.78 28.77 16.26
N LEU A 12 14.25 27.81 15.47
CA LEU A 12 13.48 27.16 14.42
C LEU A 12 13.06 25.77 14.91
N SER A 13 11.83 25.38 14.59
CA SER A 13 11.29 24.06 14.87
C SER A 13 10.46 23.57 13.69
N GLY A 14 10.43 22.27 13.47
CA GLY A 14 9.58 21.62 12.47
C GLY A 14 9.18 20.23 12.94
N THR A 15 8.13 19.69 12.33
CA THR A 15 7.61 18.34 12.62
C THR A 15 7.67 17.52 11.36
N VAL A 16 8.18 16.30 11.45
CA VAL A 16 8.19 15.32 10.36
C VAL A 16 6.86 14.58 10.39
N LYS A 17 6.23 14.40 9.22
CA LYS A 17 5.02 13.58 9.09
C LYS A 17 5.38 12.10 9.03
N SER A 18 4.54 11.26 9.60
CA SER A 18 4.68 9.81 9.49
C SER A 18 4.37 9.37 8.05
N PRO A 19 5.13 8.42 7.47
CA PRO A 19 4.76 7.78 6.23
C PRO A 19 3.36 7.18 6.30
N LYS A 20 2.66 7.16 5.17
CA LYS A 20 1.33 6.56 5.04
C LYS A 20 1.05 6.09 3.62
N ILE A 21 0.26 5.04 3.48
CA ILE A 21 -0.18 4.50 2.20
C ILE A 21 -1.68 4.77 2.04
N ASN A 22 -2.09 5.29 0.88
CA ASN A 22 -3.50 5.38 0.48
C ASN A 22 -3.73 4.59 -0.81
N PHE A 23 -5.01 4.40 -1.16
CA PHE A 23 -5.41 3.60 -2.29
C PHE A 23 -6.47 4.29 -3.14
N ASP A 24 -6.41 4.08 -4.45
CA ASP A 24 -7.47 4.43 -5.39
C ASP A 24 -7.76 3.24 -6.32
N PRO A 25 -8.96 2.64 -6.26
CA PRO A 25 -10.07 2.95 -5.35
C PRO A 25 -9.81 2.53 -3.90
N ILE A 26 -10.49 3.17 -2.94
CA ILE A 26 -10.42 2.85 -1.50
C ILE A 26 -11.12 1.51 -1.17
N PHE A 27 -12.08 1.10 -2.01
CA PHE A 27 -12.80 -0.16 -1.87
C PHE A 27 -12.92 -0.85 -3.23
N LEU A 28 -12.68 -2.16 -3.24
CA LEU A 28 -12.70 -2.97 -4.44
C LEU A 28 -13.90 -3.93 -4.41
N MET A 29 -14.75 -3.87 -5.44
CA MET A 29 -15.79 -4.88 -5.66
C MET A 29 -15.52 -5.60 -6.98
N LEU A 30 -15.15 -6.88 -6.89
CA LEU A 30 -14.92 -7.70 -8.06
C LEU A 30 -16.22 -8.30 -8.58
N THR A 31 -16.36 -8.33 -9.89
CA THR A 31 -17.50 -8.99 -10.53
C THR A 31 -17.40 -10.51 -10.37
N PRO A 32 -18.53 -11.21 -10.20
CA PRO A 32 -18.54 -12.67 -10.20
C PRO A 32 -17.95 -13.22 -11.50
N VAL A 33 -17.12 -14.25 -11.38
CA VAL A 33 -16.50 -14.94 -12.52
C VAL A 33 -16.77 -16.45 -12.48
N PRO A 34 -16.74 -17.13 -13.64
CA PRO A 34 -16.84 -18.58 -13.69
C PRO A 34 -15.74 -19.26 -12.85
N LEU A 35 -16.04 -20.47 -12.38
CA LEU A 35 -15.09 -21.26 -11.59
C LEU A 35 -13.80 -21.51 -12.36
N GLY A 36 -12.66 -21.36 -11.68
CA GLY A 36 -11.33 -21.55 -12.23
C GLY A 36 -10.86 -20.44 -13.18
N MET A 37 -11.69 -19.45 -13.49
CA MET A 37 -11.28 -18.28 -14.27
C MET A 37 -10.68 -17.22 -13.35
N LYS A 38 -9.65 -16.52 -13.84
CA LYS A 38 -9.05 -15.38 -13.15
C LYS A 38 -9.70 -14.09 -13.66
N THR A 39 -10.13 -13.23 -12.75
CA THR A 39 -10.38 -11.81 -13.02
C THR A 39 -9.26 -10.98 -12.43
N GLU A 40 -9.02 -9.80 -12.98
CA GLU A 40 -7.98 -8.89 -12.53
C GLU A 40 -8.47 -7.45 -12.62
N THR A 41 -8.06 -6.64 -11.65
CA THR A 41 -8.29 -5.20 -11.64
C THR A 41 -7.05 -4.50 -11.11
N ALA A 42 -6.76 -3.32 -11.62
CA ALA A 42 -5.69 -2.48 -11.12
C ALA A 42 -6.20 -1.57 -10.00
N ILE A 43 -5.34 -1.30 -9.03
CA ILE A 43 -5.47 -0.23 -8.05
C ILE A 43 -4.20 0.60 -8.07
N ASN A 44 -4.32 1.87 -7.71
CA ASN A 44 -3.18 2.74 -7.43
C ASN A 44 -2.89 2.72 -5.94
N ILE A 45 -1.62 2.48 -5.61
CA ILE A 45 -1.08 2.67 -4.28
C ILE A 45 -0.40 4.05 -4.28
N ILE A 46 -0.78 4.88 -3.32
CA ILE A 46 -0.41 6.29 -3.23
C ILE A 46 0.36 6.49 -1.92
N PRO A 47 1.70 6.32 -1.94
CA PRO A 47 2.53 6.56 -0.78
C PRO A 47 2.63 8.06 -0.51
N GLN A 48 2.70 8.45 0.77
CA GLN A 48 2.83 9.84 1.17
C GLN A 48 3.81 9.95 2.33
N ASP A 49 4.58 11.05 2.34
CA ASP A 49 5.51 11.41 3.40
C ASP A 49 6.67 10.39 3.60
N TYR A 50 6.94 9.52 2.61
CA TYR A 50 8.12 8.64 2.62
C TYR A 50 9.38 9.44 2.27
N LEU A 51 10.38 9.41 3.16
CA LEU A 51 11.65 10.12 2.98
C LEU A 51 12.74 9.27 2.32
N ARG A 52 12.53 7.95 2.24
CA ARG A 52 13.47 6.97 1.71
C ARG A 52 12.69 5.92 0.93
N GLN A 53 13.41 5.15 0.12
CA GLN A 53 12.85 3.97 -0.51
C GLN A 53 12.40 2.99 0.58
N SER A 54 11.22 2.38 0.40
CA SER A 54 10.66 1.36 1.28
C SER A 54 9.96 0.31 0.44
N ARG A 55 10.10 -0.97 0.79
CA ARG A 55 9.46 -2.04 0.05
C ARG A 55 8.12 -2.43 0.67
N ILE A 56 7.08 -2.50 -0.14
CA ILE A 56 5.76 -2.98 0.29
C ILE A 56 5.82 -4.50 0.46
N GLN A 57 5.14 -5.02 1.48
CA GLN A 57 4.79 -6.43 1.66
C GLN A 57 3.28 -6.56 1.56
N VAL A 58 2.77 -7.72 1.13
CA VAL A 58 1.34 -7.94 1.00
C VAL A 58 0.92 -9.18 1.78
N GLU A 59 -0.04 -9.00 2.67
CA GLU A 59 -0.73 -10.10 3.34
C GLU A 59 -2.09 -10.33 2.68
N LEU A 60 -2.23 -11.50 2.07
CA LEU A 60 -3.45 -11.93 1.42
C LEU A 60 -4.35 -12.66 2.41
N PRO A 61 -5.66 -12.38 2.40
CA PRO A 61 -6.61 -13.06 3.27
C PRO A 61 -6.78 -14.52 2.84
N LYS A 62 -6.95 -15.37 3.85
CA LYS A 62 -7.20 -16.81 3.68
C LYS A 62 -8.68 -17.08 3.84
N LEU A 63 -9.21 -17.98 3.02
CA LEU A 63 -10.59 -18.46 3.13
C LEU A 63 -10.58 -19.94 3.53
N GLU A 64 -11.25 -20.25 4.64
CA GLU A 64 -11.55 -21.62 5.04
C GLU A 64 -12.86 -22.07 4.38
N LEU A 65 -12.82 -23.22 3.72
CA LEU A 65 -13.96 -23.84 3.06
C LEU A 65 -14.70 -24.80 4.00
N GLU A 66 -15.92 -25.19 3.64
CA GLU A 66 -16.76 -26.07 4.46
C GLU A 66 -16.13 -27.45 4.75
N ASP A 67 -15.26 -27.93 3.87
CA ASP A 67 -14.52 -29.18 4.05
C ASP A 67 -13.21 -29.02 4.84
N GLY A 68 -12.96 -27.82 5.38
CA GLY A 68 -11.78 -27.48 6.15
C GLY A 68 -10.54 -27.14 5.32
N ASP A 69 -10.66 -27.15 3.98
CA ASP A 69 -9.57 -26.74 3.10
C ASP A 69 -9.36 -25.21 3.15
N ARG A 70 -8.13 -24.75 2.95
CA ARG A 70 -7.76 -23.33 3.05
C ARG A 70 -7.21 -22.84 1.72
N ILE A 71 -7.88 -21.86 1.14
CA ILE A 71 -7.50 -21.27 -0.16
C ILE A 71 -7.10 -19.80 -0.02
N TYR A 72 -6.28 -19.34 -0.96
CA TYR A 72 -6.02 -17.93 -1.22
C TYR A 72 -6.68 -17.57 -2.54
N PRO A 73 -7.90 -17.01 -2.51
CA PRO A 73 -8.64 -16.70 -3.73
C PRO A 73 -8.05 -15.48 -4.45
N PHE A 74 -7.24 -14.67 -3.77
CA PHE A 74 -6.61 -13.48 -4.32
C PHE A 74 -5.14 -13.69 -4.67
N SER A 75 -4.67 -12.93 -5.65
CA SER A 75 -3.27 -12.80 -6.03
C SER A 75 -2.94 -11.32 -6.26
N VAL A 76 -1.72 -10.90 -5.95
CA VAL A 76 -1.23 -9.54 -6.26
C VAL A 76 -0.04 -9.57 -7.20
N GLN A 77 0.05 -8.56 -8.06
CA GLN A 77 1.17 -8.37 -8.98
C GLN A 77 1.52 -6.88 -9.07
N PHE A 78 2.82 -6.61 -9.13
CA PHE A 78 3.38 -5.26 -9.26
C PHE A 78 4.17 -5.18 -10.58
N PRO A 79 3.54 -4.73 -11.68
CA PRO A 79 4.17 -4.74 -13.00
C PRO A 79 5.44 -3.88 -13.04
N GLU A 80 5.46 -2.75 -12.33
CA GLU A 80 6.59 -1.82 -12.25
C GLU A 80 7.51 -2.06 -11.05
N GLY A 81 7.22 -3.08 -10.23
CA GLY A 81 7.90 -3.36 -8.97
C GLY A 81 7.15 -2.84 -7.74
N GLN A 82 7.65 -3.24 -6.57
CA GLN A 82 6.93 -3.13 -5.29
C GLN A 82 7.60 -2.13 -4.31
N ASP A 83 8.60 -1.39 -4.81
CA ASP A 83 9.35 -0.44 -4.01
C ASP A 83 8.73 0.97 -4.13
N ILE A 84 8.41 1.58 -2.99
CA ILE A 84 8.05 2.98 -2.90
C ILE A 84 9.32 3.78 -3.20
N VAL A 85 9.34 4.48 -4.32
CA VAL A 85 10.47 5.32 -4.74
C VAL A 85 10.15 6.78 -4.48
N VAL A 86 11.15 7.53 -4.02
CA VAL A 86 11.10 8.99 -3.85
C VAL A 86 11.82 9.62 -5.04
N SER A 87 11.13 10.49 -5.78
CA SER A 87 11.75 11.25 -6.86
C SER A 87 12.69 12.33 -6.32
N SER A 88 13.52 12.88 -7.21
CA SER A 88 14.54 13.88 -6.87
C SER A 88 13.99 15.18 -6.26
N ASP A 89 12.72 15.48 -6.49
CA ASP A 89 12.00 16.63 -5.93
C ASP A 89 11.32 16.32 -4.58
N GLY A 90 11.46 15.09 -4.07
CA GLY A 90 10.87 14.65 -2.82
C GLY A 90 9.45 14.10 -2.93
N THR A 91 8.91 13.95 -4.15
CA THR A 91 7.59 13.37 -4.36
C THR A 91 7.64 11.83 -4.26
N ASN A 92 6.63 11.21 -3.65
CA ASN A 92 6.51 9.75 -3.66
C ASN A 92 5.80 9.31 -4.93
N ILE A 93 6.39 8.34 -5.64
CA ILE A 93 5.86 7.84 -6.91
C ILE A 93 4.76 6.81 -6.61
N GLU A 94 3.62 6.94 -7.30
CA GLU A 94 2.51 5.98 -7.22
C GLU A 94 2.90 4.64 -7.82
N LEU A 95 2.33 3.55 -7.27
CA LEU A 95 2.53 2.20 -7.78
C LEU A 95 1.20 1.64 -8.28
N ILE A 96 1.25 0.92 -9.40
CA ILE A 96 0.11 0.14 -9.87
C ILE A 96 0.21 -1.26 -9.26
N CYS A 97 -0.87 -1.72 -8.63
CA CYS A 97 -0.99 -3.09 -8.15
C CYS A 97 -2.18 -3.77 -8.82
N HIS A 98 -1.95 -4.92 -9.43
CA HIS A 98 -3.00 -5.74 -9.99
C HIS A 98 -3.49 -6.74 -8.95
N ILE A 99 -4.78 -6.68 -8.62
CA ILE A 99 -5.46 -7.62 -7.75
C ILE A 99 -6.21 -8.61 -8.63
N GLY A 100 -5.78 -9.87 -8.58
CA GLY A 100 -6.45 -10.98 -9.23
C GLY A 100 -7.34 -11.75 -8.25
N PHE A 101 -8.46 -12.28 -8.75
CA PHE A 101 -9.31 -13.23 -8.02
C PHE A 101 -9.58 -14.46 -8.87
N SER A 102 -9.46 -15.64 -8.26
CA SER A 102 -9.87 -16.90 -8.86
C SER A 102 -10.19 -17.94 -7.78
N SER A 103 -11.22 -18.74 -8.03
CA SER A 103 -11.57 -19.87 -7.17
C SER A 103 -12.10 -21.02 -8.02
N SER A 104 -11.69 -22.24 -7.72
CA SER A 104 -12.25 -23.46 -8.31
C SER A 104 -13.60 -23.86 -7.72
N ARG A 105 -14.06 -23.13 -6.68
CA ARG A 105 -15.30 -23.41 -5.94
C ARG A 105 -16.16 -22.14 -5.79
N PRO A 106 -17.49 -22.26 -5.73
CA PRO A 106 -18.35 -21.12 -5.46
C PRO A 106 -18.04 -20.53 -4.08
N VAL A 107 -17.64 -19.26 -4.05
CA VAL A 107 -17.31 -18.54 -2.82
C VAL A 107 -17.82 -17.11 -2.90
N SER A 108 -18.27 -16.58 -1.77
CA SER A 108 -18.50 -15.15 -1.55
C SER A 108 -17.57 -14.73 -0.43
N PHE A 109 -16.83 -13.64 -0.63
CA PHE A 109 -15.70 -13.31 0.24
C PHE A 109 -15.55 -11.80 0.39
N PHE A 110 -15.42 -11.34 1.64
CA PHE A 110 -15.27 -9.93 2.00
C PHE A 110 -14.25 -9.85 3.14
N GLU A 111 -13.01 -9.53 2.80
CA GLU A 111 -11.89 -9.47 3.74
C GLU A 111 -10.87 -8.42 3.28
N ASN A 112 -9.96 -8.05 4.18
CA ASN A 112 -8.91 -7.08 3.90
C ASN A 112 -7.69 -7.72 3.22
N ILE A 113 -7.10 -7.01 2.27
CA ILE A 113 -5.72 -7.24 1.80
C ILE A 113 -4.86 -6.16 2.46
N PHE A 114 -3.83 -6.55 3.20
CA PHE A 114 -2.94 -5.59 3.87
C PHE A 114 -1.71 -5.34 3.02
N PHE A 115 -1.39 -4.07 2.80
CA PHE A 115 -0.14 -3.61 2.21
C PHE A 115 0.66 -2.95 3.33
N ILE A 116 1.81 -3.52 3.65
CA ILE A 116 2.59 -3.20 4.84
C ILE A 116 3.96 -2.71 4.41
N ASP A 117 4.43 -1.58 4.94
CA ASP A 117 5.78 -1.09 4.65
C ASP A 117 6.84 -1.63 5.62
N GLU A 118 8.10 -1.25 5.43
CA GLU A 118 9.22 -1.67 6.31
C GLU A 118 9.10 -1.20 7.77
N GLU A 119 8.32 -0.16 8.03
CA GLU A 119 8.04 0.35 9.37
C GLU A 119 6.79 -0.28 9.99
N ALA A 120 6.18 -1.25 9.29
CA ALA A 120 4.93 -1.91 9.65
C ALA A 120 3.72 -0.97 9.75
N ASN A 121 3.70 0.07 8.91
CA ASN A 121 2.51 0.91 8.68
C ASN A 121 1.48 0.23 7.78
#